data_AF-A0AB36AC13-F1
#
_entry.id   AF-A0AB36AC13-F1
#
_cell.length_a   1.000
_cell.length_b   1.000
_cell.length_c   1.000
_cell.angle_alpha   90.00
_cell.angle_beta   90.00
_cell.angle_gamma   90.00
#
_symmetry.space_group_name_H-M   'P 1'
#
loop_
_entity.id
_entity.type
_entity.pdbx_description
1 polymer ?
#
loop_
_entity_poly.entity_id
_entity_poly.type
_entity_poly.pdbx_seq_one_letter_code
_entity_poly.pdbx_strand_id
1 'polypeptide(L)'
;MNSYRSHDWLHEPEIIAELIISVLYVITLIIYLIFLGIFNKRMKNEGLTDAFVNKIDILRTSESILNEGGNKYVIWAFLLILAFIIVIAILVYLRNHSYYKGISLIIIAVFIIVSIVLFIVLWNMINMPVFRAFMFVMGAVGISSALIGTSN
;
A
#
# COMPACT_ATOMS: atom_id res chain seq x y z
N MET A 1 -42.49 3.74 22.38
CA MET A 1 -41.64 4.25 23.49
C MET A 1 -40.23 3.73 23.29
N ASN A 2 -39.28 4.65 23.25
CA ASN A 2 -37.86 4.44 22.98
C ASN A 2 -37.19 3.53 24.02
N SER A 3 -36.53 2.48 23.54
CA SER A 3 -35.18 2.12 23.99
C SER A 3 -34.51 1.22 22.95
N TYR A 4 -34.26 1.76 21.75
CA TYR A 4 -33.11 1.28 20.98
C TYR A 4 -31.89 1.60 21.85
N ARG A 5 -31.44 0.63 22.64
CA ARG A 5 -30.13 0.67 23.29
C ARG A 5 -29.12 0.72 22.15
N SER A 6 -28.74 1.93 21.76
CA SER A 6 -27.72 2.23 20.75
C SER A 6 -26.31 1.74 21.13
N HIS A 7 -26.19 0.89 22.15
CA HIS A 7 -24.95 0.42 22.76
C HIS A 7 -24.75 -1.10 22.61
N ASP A 8 -25.73 -1.87 22.11
CA ASP A 8 -25.60 -3.33 22.03
C ASP A 8 -24.92 -3.84 20.74
N TRP A 9 -24.65 -2.97 19.77
CA TRP A 9 -24.00 -3.35 18.52
C TRP A 9 -22.53 -3.78 18.69
N LEU A 10 -21.86 -3.31 19.75
CA LEU A 10 -20.50 -3.72 20.09
C LEU A 10 -20.41 -5.16 20.61
N HIS A 11 -21.56 -5.82 20.85
CA HIS A 11 -21.62 -7.24 21.20
C HIS A 11 -21.89 -8.14 19.99
N GLU A 12 -22.12 -7.56 18.80
CA GLU A 12 -22.27 -8.32 17.56
C GLU A 12 -20.88 -8.76 17.05
N PRO A 13 -20.63 -10.07 16.88
CA PRO A 13 -19.32 -10.58 16.51
C PRO A 13 -18.87 -10.08 15.12
N GLU A 14 -19.80 -9.86 14.19
CA GLU A 14 -19.52 -9.31 12.86
C GLU A 14 -18.95 -7.90 12.97
N ILE A 15 -19.54 -7.03 13.80
CA ILE A 15 -19.06 -5.65 13.97
C ILE A 15 -17.70 -5.63 14.67
N ILE A 16 -17.50 -6.49 15.68
CA ILE A 16 -16.19 -6.63 16.33
C ILE A 16 -15.14 -7.08 15.31
N ALA A 17 -15.46 -8.07 14.45
CA ALA A 17 -14.56 -8.56 13.42
C ALA A 17 -14.22 -7.47 12.40
N GLU A 18 -15.20 -6.69 11.94
CA GLU A 18 -14.98 -5.55 11.05
C GLU A 18 -14.01 -4.53 11.64
N LEU A 19 -14.18 -4.18 12.92
CA LEU A 19 -13.29 -3.26 13.62
C LEU A 19 -11.87 -3.82 13.73
N ILE A 20 -11.72 -5.08 14.17
CA ILE A 20 -10.41 -5.71 14.32
C ILE A 20 -9.68 -5.76 12.98
N ILE A 21 -10.33 -6.23 11.92
CA ILE A 21 -9.71 -6.36 10.59
C ILE A 21 -9.33 -4.97 10.05
N SER A 22 -10.21 -3.98 10.19
CA SER A 22 -9.96 -2.61 9.74
C SER A 22 -8.76 -1.99 10.47
N VAL A 23 -8.71 -2.12 11.80
CA VAL A 23 -7.62 -1.58 12.62
C VAL A 23 -6.30 -2.27 12.32
N LEU A 24 -6.29 -3.60 12.22
CA LEU A 24 -5.07 -4.35 11.89
C LEU A 24 -4.51 -3.93 10.54
N TYR A 25 -5.36 -3.81 9.51
CA TYR A 25 -4.91 -3.38 8.19
C TYR A 25 -4.32 -1.97 8.22
N VAL A 26 -5.00 -1.02 8.88
CA VAL A 26 -4.51 0.37 9.02
C VAL A 26 -3.17 0.40 9.74
N ILE A 27 -3.00 -0.36 10.82
CA ILE A 27 -1.73 -0.45 11.55
C ILE A 27 -0.63 -1.02 10.65
N THR A 28 -0.89 -2.10 9.91
CA THR A 28 0.07 -2.68 8.97
C THR A 28 0.50 -1.66 7.92
N LEU A 29 -0.44 -0.91 7.36
CA LEU A 29 -0.16 0.13 6.36
C LEU A 29 0.69 1.27 6.95
N ILE A 30 0.38 1.73 8.17
CA ILE A 30 1.16 2.76 8.88
C ILE A 30 2.59 2.28 9.13
N ILE A 31 2.76 1.06 9.64
CA ILE A 31 4.09 0.47 9.90
C ILE A 31 4.91 0.42 8.61
N TYR A 32 4.29 -0.02 7.52
CA TYR A 32 4.95 -0.06 6.22
C TYR A 32 5.37 1.34 5.73
N LEU A 33 4.50 2.34 5.87
CA LEU A 33 4.83 3.74 5.54
C LEU A 33 6.02 4.27 6.34
N ILE A 34 6.11 3.95 7.64
CA ILE A 34 7.24 4.34 8.48
C ILE A 34 8.55 3.75 7.94
N PHE A 35 8.57 2.44 7.67
CA PHE A 35 9.77 1.79 7.12
C PHE A 35 10.15 2.33 5.74
N LEU A 36 9.17 2.57 4.88
CA LEU A 36 9.40 3.20 3.58
C LEU A 36 9.99 4.61 3.73
N GLY A 37 9.54 5.38 4.72
CA GLY A 37 10.07 6.72 5.01
C GLY A 37 11.52 6.69 5.47
N ILE A 38 11.87 5.74 6.33
CA ILE A 38 13.25 5.51 6.77
C ILE A 38 14.13 5.15 5.58
N PHE A 39 13.66 4.24 4.72
CA PHE A 39 14.37 3.83 3.51
C PHE A 39 14.59 5.01 2.56
N ASN A 40 13.56 5.79 2.27
CA ASN A 40 13.67 6.97 1.41
C ASN A 40 14.65 8.01 1.97
N LYS A 41 14.64 8.25 3.28
CA LYS A 41 15.61 9.14 3.93
C LYS A 41 17.04 8.62 3.78
N ARG A 42 17.26 7.30 3.90
CA ARG A 42 18.57 6.68 3.67
C ARG A 42 19.04 6.86 2.23
N MET A 43 18.20 6.57 1.24
CA MET A 43 18.52 6.75 -0.19
C MET A 43 18.80 8.22 -0.56
N LYS A 44 18.22 9.17 0.18
CA LYS A 44 18.54 10.58 0.03
C LYS A 44 19.91 10.92 0.63
N ASN A 45 20.19 10.45 1.84
CA ASN A 45 21.47 10.71 2.51
C ASN A 45 22.66 10.09 1.76
N GLU A 46 22.47 8.96 1.10
CA GLU A 46 23.49 8.30 0.27
C GLU A 46 23.65 8.98 -1.12
N GLY A 47 22.90 10.06 -1.41
CA GLY A 47 22.97 10.79 -2.68
C GLY A 47 22.36 10.06 -3.88
N LEU A 48 21.86 8.83 -3.69
CA LEU A 48 21.24 8.02 -4.75
C LEU A 48 19.97 8.68 -5.29
N THR A 49 19.23 9.38 -4.44
CA THR A 49 18.05 10.14 -4.85
C THR A 49 18.40 11.28 -5.79
N ASP A 50 19.43 12.06 -5.46
CA ASP A 50 19.83 13.22 -6.26
C ASP A 50 20.49 12.78 -7.57
N ALA A 51 21.29 11.70 -7.56
CA ALA A 51 21.85 11.09 -8.77
C ALA A 51 20.75 10.64 -9.74
N PHE A 52 19.71 9.98 -9.22
CA PHE A 52 18.58 9.51 -10.03
C PHE A 52 17.76 10.68 -10.61
N VAL A 53 17.48 11.72 -9.81
CA VAL A 53 16.72 12.91 -10.25
C VAL A 53 17.48 13.69 -11.33
N ASN A 54 18.79 13.84 -11.18
CA ASN A 54 19.65 14.52 -12.16
C ASN A 54 19.98 13.66 -13.38
N LYS A 55 19.40 12.47 -13.50
CA LYS A 55 19.58 11.53 -14.61
C LYS A 55 21.04 11.13 -14.85
N ILE A 56 21.87 11.19 -13.81
CA ILE A 56 23.27 10.77 -13.87
C ILE A 56 23.28 9.26 -13.73
N ASP A 57 23.58 8.56 -14.83
CA ASP A 57 23.72 7.08 -14.85
C ASP A 57 22.52 6.33 -14.24
N ILE A 58 21.33 6.63 -14.77
CA ILE A 58 20.02 6.15 -14.26
C ILE A 58 19.99 4.64 -14.04
N LEU A 59 20.60 3.86 -14.95
CA LEU A 59 20.67 2.40 -14.84
C LEU A 59 21.38 1.98 -13.54
N ARG A 60 22.62 2.45 -13.37
CA ARG A 60 23.46 2.09 -12.22
C ARG A 60 22.85 2.56 -10.90
N THR A 61 22.27 3.77 -10.89
CA THR A 61 21.59 4.29 -9.69
C THR A 61 20.33 3.50 -9.36
N SER A 62 19.57 3.07 -10.38
CA SER A 62 18.38 2.22 -10.17
C SER A 62 18.75 0.86 -9.60
N GLU A 63 19.77 0.21 -10.15
CA GLU A 63 20.29 -1.05 -9.64
C GLU A 63 20.79 -0.91 -8.21
N SER A 64 21.50 0.18 -7.89
CA SER A 64 21.95 0.46 -6.52
C SER A 64 20.78 0.59 -5.54
N ILE A 65 19.72 1.32 -5.90
CA ILE A 65 18.52 1.48 -5.06
C ILE A 65 17.80 0.13 -4.87
N LEU A 66 17.74 -0.71 -5.92
CA LEU A 66 17.14 -2.03 -5.83
C LEU A 66 17.98 -2.98 -4.94
N ASN A 67 19.31 -2.93 -5.07
CA ASN A 67 20.26 -3.72 -4.28
C ASN A 67 20.24 -3.35 -2.79
N GLU A 68 20.02 -2.08 -2.46
CA GLU A 68 19.80 -1.61 -1.09
C GLU A 68 18.46 -2.06 -0.47
N GLY A 69 17.68 -2.86 -1.21
CA GLY A 69 16.43 -3.45 -0.74
C GLY A 69 15.18 -2.77 -1.28
N GLY A 70 15.30 -1.83 -2.23
CA GLY A 70 14.17 -1.15 -2.86
C GLY A 70 13.15 -2.12 -3.47
N ASN A 71 13.59 -3.28 -3.99
CA ASN A 71 12.68 -4.29 -4.55
C ASN A 71 11.64 -4.77 -3.52
N LYS A 72 12.05 -4.90 -2.25
CA LYS A 72 11.21 -5.49 -1.21
C LYS A 72 10.06 -4.53 -0.94
N TYR A 73 10.37 -3.24 -0.78
CA TYR A 73 9.37 -2.22 -0.55
C TYR A 73 8.35 -2.16 -1.69
N VAL A 74 8.76 -2.29 -2.95
CA VAL A 74 7.83 -2.30 -4.10
C VAL A 74 6.93 -3.53 -4.08
N ILE A 75 7.48 -4.72 -3.84
CA ILE A 75 6.69 -5.96 -3.74
C ILE A 75 5.68 -5.85 -2.58
N TRP A 76 6.11 -5.35 -1.43
CA TRP A 76 5.24 -5.12 -0.28
C TRP A 76 4.13 -4.10 -0.57
N ALA A 77 4.40 -3.04 -1.32
CA ALA A 77 3.37 -2.09 -1.75
C ALA A 77 2.28 -2.79 -2.56
N PHE A 78 2.68 -3.63 -3.53
CA PHE A 78 1.74 -4.39 -4.36
C PHE A 78 0.91 -5.36 -3.51
N LEU A 79 1.55 -6.09 -2.60
CA LEU A 79 0.86 -7.00 -1.68
C LEU A 79 -0.13 -6.26 -0.76
N LEU A 80 0.18 -5.04 -0.32
CA LEU A 80 -0.73 -4.23 0.50
C LEU A 80 -1.96 -3.76 -0.26
N ILE A 81 -1.82 -3.41 -1.54
CA ILE A 81 -2.96 -3.08 -2.41
C ILE A 81 -3.83 -4.32 -2.64
N LEU A 82 -3.22 -5.48 -2.89
CA LEU A 82 -3.98 -6.73 -3.03
C LEU A 82 -4.71 -7.08 -1.71
N ALA A 83 -4.03 -6.96 -0.57
CA ALA A 83 -4.61 -7.17 0.74
C ALA A 83 -5.77 -6.21 1.03
N PHE A 84 -5.71 -4.96 0.57
CA PHE A 84 -6.81 -4.00 0.68
C PHE A 84 -8.08 -4.52 0.01
N ILE A 85 -7.96 -5.02 -1.22
CA ILE A 85 -9.09 -5.56 -1.99
C ILE A 85 -9.72 -6.74 -1.25
N ILE A 86 -8.88 -7.64 -0.71
CA ILE A 86 -9.33 -8.79 0.08
C ILE A 86 -10.05 -8.34 1.35
N VAL A 87 -9.48 -7.37 2.08
CA VAL A 87 -10.10 -6.82 3.30
C VAL A 87 -11.46 -6.20 2.97
N ILE A 88 -11.58 -5.41 1.91
CA ILE A 88 -12.86 -4.84 1.48
C ILE A 88 -13.89 -5.94 1.18
N ALA A 89 -13.48 -7.01 0.49
CA ALA A 89 -14.37 -8.14 0.21
C ALA A 89 -14.87 -8.82 1.51
N ILE A 90 -13.98 -9.02 2.49
CA ILE A 90 -14.33 -9.57 3.80
C ILE A 90 -15.29 -8.64 4.55
N LEU A 91 -15.02 -7.34 4.58
CA LEU A 91 -15.89 -6.37 5.25
C LEU A 91 -17.28 -6.31 4.61
N VAL A 92 -17.38 -6.36 3.28
CA VAL A 92 -18.67 -6.43 2.57
C VAL A 92 -19.42 -7.73 2.90
N TYR A 93 -18.70 -8.85 3.01
CA TYR A 93 -19.28 -10.12 3.44
C TYR A 93 -19.84 -10.02 4.87
N LEU A 94 -19.08 -9.49 5.83
CA LEU A 94 -19.51 -9.32 7.22
C LEU A 94 -20.73 -8.40 7.33
N ARG A 95 -20.73 -7.26 6.63
CA ARG A 95 -21.88 -6.36 6.56
C ARG A 95 -23.17 -7.06 6.15
N ASN A 96 -23.10 -7.93 5.15
CA ASN A 96 -24.28 -8.60 4.62
C ASN A 96 -24.89 -9.60 5.63
N HIS A 97 -24.08 -10.08 6.58
CA HIS A 97 -24.47 -10.99 7.65
C HIS A 97 -24.77 -10.29 8.99
N SER A 98 -24.38 -9.02 9.15
CA SER A 98 -24.68 -8.22 10.33
C SER A 98 -26.15 -7.77 10.39
N TYR A 99 -26.70 -7.79 11.60
CA TYR A 99 -27.98 -7.19 11.98
C TYR A 99 -27.90 -5.66 11.95
N TYR A 100 -26.75 -5.07 12.33
CA TYR A 100 -26.50 -3.63 12.34
C TYR A 100 -25.84 -3.09 11.06
N LYS A 101 -26.45 -3.37 9.89
CA LYS A 101 -25.93 -2.99 8.56
C LYS A 101 -25.55 -1.51 8.42
N GLY A 102 -26.30 -0.61 9.06
CA GLY A 102 -26.01 0.83 9.02
C GLY A 102 -24.71 1.20 9.73
N ILE A 103 -24.41 0.56 10.86
CA ILE A 103 -23.17 0.79 11.62
C ILE A 103 -21.98 0.18 10.86
N SER A 104 -22.14 -1.03 10.34
CA SER A 104 -21.14 -1.66 9.46
C SER A 104 -20.82 -0.80 8.23
N LEU A 105 -21.83 -0.21 7.59
CA LEU A 105 -21.61 0.73 6.47
C LEU A 105 -20.71 1.91 6.88
N ILE A 106 -20.94 2.49 8.06
CA ILE A 106 -20.13 3.60 8.60
C ILE A 106 -18.70 3.14 8.86
N ILE A 107 -18.50 1.97 9.47
CA ILE A 107 -17.16 1.40 9.72
C ILE A 107 -16.40 1.23 8.41
N ILE A 108 -17.03 0.63 7.40
CA ILE A 108 -16.45 0.43 6.08
C ILE A 108 -16.10 1.77 5.41
N ALA A 109 -17.00 2.76 5.48
CA ALA A 109 -16.77 4.07 4.90
C ALA A 109 -15.57 4.77 5.55
N VAL A 110 -15.50 4.76 6.90
CA VAL A 110 -14.36 5.33 7.64
C VAL A 110 -13.07 4.60 7.28
N PHE A 111 -13.08 3.27 7.24
CA PHE A 111 -11.92 2.46 6.85
C PHE A 111 -11.42 2.80 5.43
N ILE A 112 -12.32 2.93 4.46
CA ILE A 112 -11.97 3.31 3.09
C ILE A 112 -11.35 4.70 3.06
N ILE A 113 -11.97 5.69 3.73
CA ILE A 113 -11.45 7.07 3.76
C ILE A 113 -10.04 7.11 4.35
N VAL A 114 -9.82 6.46 5.50
CA VAL A 114 -8.50 6.40 6.14
C VAL A 114 -7.49 5.70 5.24
N SER A 115 -7.87 4.59 4.61
CA SER A 115 -6.99 3.84 3.71
C SER A 115 -6.62 4.66 2.47
N ILE A 116 -7.55 5.40 1.88
CA ILE A 116 -7.27 6.31 0.75
C ILE A 116 -6.25 7.38 1.14
N VAL A 117 -6.41 8.00 2.31
CA VAL A 117 -5.44 9.00 2.80
C VAL A 117 -4.05 8.37 2.94
N LEU A 118 -3.96 7.18 3.53
CA LEU A 118 -2.69 6.45 3.68
C LEU A 118 -2.12 6.01 2.33
N PHE A 119 -2.96 5.66 1.34
CA PHE A 119 -2.52 5.37 -0.02
C PHE A 119 -2.02 6.61 -0.76
N ILE A 120 -2.57 7.80 -0.51
CA ILE A 120 -2.03 9.05 -1.04
C ILE A 120 -0.64 9.33 -0.45
N VAL A 121 -0.48 9.14 0.87
CA VAL A 121 0.84 9.24 1.52
C VAL A 121 1.78 8.20 0.92
N LEU A 122 1.31 6.97 0.74
CA LEU A 122 2.08 5.91 0.12
C LEU A 122 2.53 6.30 -1.28
N TRP A 123 1.61 6.79 -2.12
CA TRP A 123 1.88 7.23 -3.48
C TRP A 123 2.93 8.34 -3.52
N ASN A 124 2.85 9.31 -2.60
CA ASN A 124 3.84 10.39 -2.49
C ASN A 124 5.22 9.86 -2.07
N MET A 125 5.27 8.89 -1.16
CA MET A 125 6.52 8.27 -0.71
C MET A 125 7.09 7.30 -1.74
N ILE A 126 6.25 6.64 -2.53
CA ILE A 126 6.64 5.72 -3.61
C ILE A 126 7.10 6.48 -4.84
N ASN A 127 6.55 7.67 -5.15
CA ASN A 127 7.02 8.54 -6.23
C ASN A 127 8.44 9.09 -6.01
N MET A 128 9.05 8.79 -4.87
CA MET A 128 10.49 8.91 -4.65
C MET A 128 11.25 7.84 -5.49
N PRO A 129 12.58 7.90 -5.61
CA PRO A 129 13.37 7.19 -6.63
C PRO A 129 13.14 5.69 -6.80
N VAL A 130 12.63 5.01 -5.77
CA VAL A 130 12.46 3.55 -5.70
C VAL A 130 11.52 3.00 -6.76
N PHE A 131 10.32 3.59 -6.92
CA PHE A 131 9.34 3.10 -7.89
C PHE A 131 9.71 3.49 -9.31
N ARG A 132 10.35 4.66 -9.48
CA ARG A 132 10.92 5.08 -10.77
C ARG A 132 12.07 4.18 -11.18
N ALA A 133 12.95 3.78 -10.26
CA ALA A 133 14.02 2.82 -10.49
C ALA A 133 13.47 1.44 -10.88
N PHE A 134 12.44 0.94 -10.19
CA PHE A 134 11.78 -0.32 -10.54
C PHE A 134 11.09 -0.27 -11.91
N MET A 135 10.28 0.74 -12.19
CA MET A 135 9.63 0.94 -13.49
C MET A 135 10.65 1.08 -14.61
N PHE A 136 11.77 1.74 -14.34
CA PHE A 136 12.85 1.90 -15.30
C PHE A 136 13.58 0.58 -15.57
N VAL A 137 13.91 -0.22 -14.55
CA VAL A 137 14.55 -1.54 -14.72
C VAL A 137 13.59 -2.53 -15.37
N MET A 138 12.33 -2.59 -14.96
CA MET A 138 11.30 -3.41 -15.61
C MET A 138 11.08 -2.99 -17.07
N GLY A 139 11.06 -1.68 -17.35
CA GLY A 139 10.98 -1.15 -18.70
C GLY A 139 12.23 -1.46 -19.53
N ALA A 140 13.42 -1.31 -18.96
CA ALA A 140 14.69 -1.62 -19.63
C ALA A 140 14.84 -3.13 -19.92
N VAL A 141 14.40 -3.99 -19.00
CA VAL A 141 14.33 -5.46 -19.18
C VAL A 141 13.26 -5.84 -20.20
N GLY A 142 12.11 -5.15 -20.21
CA GLY A 142 11.07 -5.33 -21.23
C GLY A 142 11.52 -4.92 -22.64
N ILE A 143 12.30 -3.84 -22.75
CA ILE A 143 12.86 -3.37 -24.04
C ILE A 143 14.00 -4.28 -24.51
N SER A 144 14.88 -4.74 -23.63
CA SER A 144 15.98 -5.64 -24.00
C SER A 144 15.48 -7.02 -24.42
N SER A 145 14.47 -7.56 -23.75
CA SER A 145 13.80 -8.81 -24.16
C SER A 145 13.04 -8.67 -25.49
N ALA A 146 12.45 -7.50 -25.77
CA ALA A 146 11.81 -7.23 -27.06
C ALA A 146 12.83 -7.09 -28.22
N LEU A 147 13.99 -6.47 -27.98
CA LEU A 147 15.05 -6.31 -28.99
C LEU A 147 15.78 -7.62 -29.31
N ILE A 148 15.88 -8.55 -28.36
CA ILE A 148 16.45 -9.89 -28.58
C ILE A 148 15.45 -10.81 -29.31
N GLY A 149 14.14 -10.54 -29.20
CA GLY A 149 13.09 -11.30 -29.91
C GLY A 149 12.89 -10.92 -31.39
N THR A 150 13.54 -9.86 -31.88
CA THR A 150 13.43 -9.38 -33.27
C THR A 150 14.63 -9.73 -34.17
N SER A 151 15.55 -10.59 -33.71
CA SER A 151 16.76 -10.97 -34.45
C SER A 151 16.74 -12.38 -35.07
N ASN A 152 15.56 -12.95 -35.32
CA ASN A 152 15.38 -14.17 -36.12
C ASN A 152 14.60 -13.88 -37.40
#